data_AF-A0AAV1U271-F1
#
_entry.id   AF-A0AAV1U271-F1
#
_cell.length_a   1.000
_cell.length_b   1.000
_cell.length_c   1.000
_cell.angle_alpha   90.00
_cell.angle_beta   90.00
_cell.angle_gamma   90.00
#
_symmetry.space_group_name_H-M   'P 1'
#
loop_
_entity.id
_entity.type
_entity.pdbx_description
1 polymer ?
#
loop_
_entity_poly.entity_id
_entity_poly.type
_entity_poly.pdbx_seq_one_letter_code
_entity_poly.pdbx_strand_id
1 'polypeptide(L)' 'MVLEERDLWDVVSGEVKLEHCVSTLDQATFKMKSRKALAIICLAMEDSQLPLVR' A
#
# COMPACT_ATOMS: atom_id res chain seq x y z
N MET A 1 -13.55 -3.58 -2.53
CA MET A 1 -12.34 -4.43 -2.42
C MET A 1 -11.48 -3.88 -1.30
N VAL A 2 -11.30 -4.64 -0.22
CA VAL A 2 -10.39 -4.32 0.89
C VAL A 2 -8.96 -4.69 0.45
N LEU A 3 -7.95 -3.96 0.90
CA LEU A 3 -6.55 -4.35 0.71
C LEU A 3 -6.17 -5.20 1.92
N GLU A 4 -5.88 -6.48 1.71
CA GLU A 4 -5.47 -7.37 2.80
C GLU A 4 -4.12 -6.93 3.38
N GLU A 5 -3.87 -7.23 4.66
CA GLU A 5 -2.62 -6.86 5.33
C GLU A 5 -1.38 -7.44 4.63
N ARG A 6 -1.48 -8.68 4.14
CA ARG A 6 -0.44 -9.28 3.30
C ARG A 6 -0.20 -8.49 2.02
N ASP A 7 -1.26 -8.15 1.30
CA ASP A 7 -1.14 -7.37 0.06
C ASP A 7 -0.53 -5.98 0.29
N LEU A 8 -0.84 -5.37 1.45
CA LEU A 8 -0.23 -4.13 1.89
C LEU A 8 1.28 -4.33 2.13
N TRP A 9 1.65 -5.35 2.89
CA TRP A 9 3.04 -5.65 3.19
C TRP A 9 3.85 -5.96 1.93
N ASP A 10 3.35 -6.79 1.03
CA ASP A 10 4.02 -7.18 -0.22
C ASP A 10 4.35 -5.97 -1.11
N VAL A 11 3.46 -4.97 -1.11
CA VAL A 11 3.64 -3.73 -1.88
C VAL A 11 4.58 -2.75 -1.18
N VAL A 12 4.50 -2.63 0.14
CA VAL A 12 5.27 -1.63 0.91
C VAL A 12 6.70 -2.10 1.18
N SER A 13 6.90 -3.40 1.40
CA SER A 13 8.22 -4.03 1.54
C SER A 13 9.04 -4.01 0.24
N GLY A 14 8.38 -3.82 -0.89
CA GLY A 14 9.00 -3.87 -2.22
C GLY A 14 9.28 -5.29 -2.72
N GLU A 15 8.71 -6.32 -2.06
CA GLU A 15 8.72 -7.70 -2.56
C GLU A 15 8.01 -7.81 -3.91
N VAL A 16 6.93 -7.06 -4.09
CA VAL A 16 6.25 -6.91 -5.39
C VAL A 16 6.54 -5.52 -5.95
N LYS A 17 6.98 -5.46 -7.20
CA LYS A 17 7.27 -4.24 -7.93
C LYS A 17 6.56 -4.20 -9.26
N LEU A 18 6.33 -2.99 -9.78
CA LEU A 18 5.65 -2.82 -11.07
C LEU A 18 6.43 -3.49 -12.21
N GLU A 19 7.76 -3.47 -12.17
CA GLU A 19 8.60 -4.14 -13.18
C GLU A 19 8.45 -5.68 -13.20
N HIS A 20 7.92 -6.29 -12.14
CA HIS A 20 7.66 -7.73 -12.08
C HIS A 20 6.30 -8.13 -12.67
N CYS A 21 5.42 -7.16 -12.98
CA CYS A 21 4.09 -7.43 -13.52
C CYS A 21 4.12 -7.70 -15.03
N VAL A 22 3.78 -8.93 -15.43
CA VAL A 22 3.84 -9.38 -16.83
C VAL A 22 2.63 -8.93 -17.64
N SER A 23 1.43 -8.90 -17.05
CA SER A 23 0.22 -8.49 -17.77
C SER A 23 -0.21 -7.05 -17.44
N THR A 24 -0.95 -6.44 -18.37
CA THR A 24 -1.60 -5.13 -18.14
C THR A 24 -2.59 -5.17 -16.97
N LEU A 25 -3.25 -6.31 -16.77
CA LEU A 25 -4.14 -6.54 -15.63
C LEU A 25 -3.37 -6.56 -14.30
N ASP A 26 -2.21 -7.21 -14.26
CA ASP A 26 -1.36 -7.26 -13.06
C ASP A 26 -0.80 -5.88 -12.74
N GLN A 27 -0.38 -5.11 -13.75
CA GLN A 27 0.07 -3.74 -13.57
C GLN A 27 -1.05 -2.83 -13.04
N ALA A 28 -2.27 -2.98 -13.55
CA ALA A 28 -3.43 -2.22 -13.07
C ALA A 28 -3.76 -2.59 -11.62
N THR A 29 -3.72 -3.88 -11.29
CA THR A 29 -3.91 -4.41 -9.94
C THR A 29 -2.86 -3.88 -8.98
N PHE A 30 -1.58 -3.97 -9.35
CA PHE A 30 -0.47 -3.45 -8.56
C PHE A 30 -0.63 -1.96 -8.29
N LYS A 31 -0.84 -1.14 -9.33
CA LYS A 31 -1.04 0.31 -9.17
C LYS A 31 -2.21 0.64 -8.25
N MET A 32 -3.30 -0.13 -8.31
CA MET A 32 -4.42 0.02 -7.40
C MET A 32 -4.06 -0.33 -5.95
N LYS A 33 -3.37 -1.45 -5.72
CA LYS A 33 -2.88 -1.87 -4.40
C LYS A 33 -1.91 -0.83 -3.82
N SER A 34 -0.95 -0.35 -4.61
CA SER A 34 0.01 0.69 -4.19
C SER A 34 -0.63 2.01 -3.78
N ARG A 35 -1.65 2.48 -4.52
CA ARG A 35 -2.37 3.70 -4.13
C ARG A 35 -3.10 3.55 -2.80
N LYS A 36 -3.71 2.39 -2.56
CA LYS A 36 -4.38 2.11 -1.28
C LYS A 36 -3.37 1.99 -0.13
N ALA A 37 -2.26 1.32 -0.38
CA ALA A 37 -1.17 1.21 0.58
C ALA A 37 -0.64 2.59 1.00
N LEU A 38 -0.37 3.46 0.04
CA LEU A 38 0.05 4.84 0.30
C LEU A 38 -0.98 5.61 1.15
N ALA A 39 -2.27 5.51 0.80
CA ALA A 39 -3.32 6.19 1.56
C ALA A 39 -3.38 5.69 3.02
N ILE A 40 -3.28 4.38 3.26
CA ILE A 40 -3.27 3.80 4.60
C ILE A 40 -2.05 4.28 5.40
N ILE A 41 -0.86 4.30 4.77
CA ILE A 41 0.35 4.78 5.44
C ILE A 41 0.24 6.27 5.77
N CYS A 42 -0.23 7.10 4.84
CA CYS A 42 -0.40 8.53 5.10
C CYS A 42 -1.37 8.78 6.26
N LEU A 43 -2.51 8.07 6.29
CA LEU A 43 -3.47 8.15 7.40
C LEU A 43 -2.83 7.71 8.73
N ALA A 44 -2.12 6.59 8.74
CA ALA A 44 -1.42 6.11 9.94
C ALA A 44 -0.33 7.09 10.41
N MET A 45 0.37 7.74 9.48
CA MET A 45 1.35 8.77 9.82
C MET A 45 0.69 10.02 10.39
N GLU A 46 -0.42 10.49 9.80
CA GLU A 46 -1.20 11.62 10.35
C GLU A 46 -1.70 11.31 11.77
N ASP A 47 -2.25 10.12 11.99
CA ASP A 47 -2.69 9.67 13.31
C ASP A 47 -1.53 9.60 14.31
N SER A 48 -0.33 9.19 13.87
CA SER A 48 0.87 9.14 14.72
C SER A 48 1.48 10.52 15.03
N GLN A 49 1.17 11.53 14.21
CA GLN A 49 1.60 12.91 14.40
C GLN A 49 0.66 13.72 15.29
N LEU A 50 -0.53 13.18 15.62
CA LEU A 50 -1.33 13.73 16.70
C LEU A 50 -0.49 13.67 17.98
N PRO A 51 -0.38 14.77 18.76
CA PRO A 51 0.38 14.74 19.99
C PRO A 51 -0.18 13.60 20.83
N LEU A 52 0.68 12.65 21.24
CA LEU A 52 0.33 11.59 22.18
C LEU A 52 -0.20 12.27 23.45
N VAL A 53 -1.51 12.52 23.49
CA VAL A 53 -2.16 13.18 24.61
C VAL A 53 -2.01 12.21 25.77
N ARG A 54 -1.07 12.52 26.66
CA ARG A 54 -0.91 11.87 27.97
C ARG A 54 -2.00 12.34 28.91
#